data_AF-A0A965UXV8-F1
#
_entry.id   AF-A0A965UXV8-F1
#
_cell.length_a   1.000
_cell.length_b   1.000
_cell.length_c   1.000
_cell.angle_alpha   90.00
_cell.angle_beta   90.00
_cell.angle_gamma   90.00
#
_symmetry.space_group_name_H-M   'P 1'
#
loop_
_entity.id
_entity.type
_entity.pdbx_description
1 polymer ?
#
loop_
_entity_poly.entity_id
_entity_poly.type
_entity_poly.pdbx_seq_one_letter_code
_entity_poly.pdbx_strand_id
1 'polypeptide(L)'
;MARGGKVKPFHGYNPNKHSRTGGLSDAYREKYNREHGSHLKRPVTGKVKPGSKAAGRRKSFCARMSGVPGPTSKEGKLTPKGAALKRWKC
;
A
#
# COMPACT_ATOMS: atom_id res chain seq x y z
N MET A 1 13.59 -24.47 15.82
CA MET A 1 13.08 -23.14 15.39
C MET A 1 11.71 -23.32 14.76
N ALA A 2 10.62 -23.15 15.51
CA ALA A 2 9.26 -23.23 14.98
C ALA A 2 9.04 -22.09 13.96
N ARG A 3 9.03 -22.41 12.67
CA ARG A 3 8.82 -21.44 11.59
C ARG A 3 7.34 -21.01 11.61
N GLY A 4 7.10 -19.87 12.28
CA GLY A 4 5.79 -19.33 12.63
C GLY A 4 4.77 -19.30 11.51
N GLY A 5 3.60 -19.87 11.79
CA GLY A 5 2.44 -19.86 10.90
C GLY A 5 1.96 -18.43 10.59
N LYS A 6 1.88 -18.12 9.30
CA LYS A 6 0.86 -17.31 8.60
C LYS A 6 0.15 -16.18 9.39
N VAL A 7 0.86 -15.28 10.07
CA VAL A 7 0.23 -14.04 10.55
C VAL A 7 -0.02 -13.12 9.35
N LYS A 8 -1.30 -12.77 9.11
CA LYS A 8 -1.67 -11.82 8.05
C LYS A 8 -1.03 -10.46 8.36
N PRO A 9 -0.30 -9.84 7.40
CA PRO A 9 0.42 -8.58 7.65
C PRO A 9 -0.51 -7.39 7.91
N PHE A 10 -1.78 -7.50 7.50
CA PHE A 10 -2.84 -6.54 7.80
C PHE A 10 -4.22 -7.21 7.68
N HIS A 11 -5.22 -6.60 8.30
CA HIS A 11 -6.61 -7.04 8.22
C HIS A 11 -7.09 -7.03 6.76
N GLY A 12 -7.67 -8.14 6.27
CA GLY A 12 -8.08 -8.26 4.86
C GLY A 12 -6.95 -8.53 3.86
N TYR A 13 -5.74 -8.90 4.31
CA TYR A 13 -4.64 -9.27 3.41
C TYR A 13 -5.01 -10.43 2.48
N ASN A 14 -4.80 -10.22 1.18
CA ASN A 14 -4.93 -11.22 0.13
C ASN A 14 -3.64 -11.26 -0.70
N PRO A 15 -2.88 -12.37 -0.71
CA PRO A 15 -1.60 -12.46 -1.42
C PRO A 15 -1.73 -12.28 -2.95
N ASN A 16 -2.90 -12.53 -3.53
CA ASN A 16 -3.12 -12.40 -4.98
C ASN A 16 -3.33 -10.94 -5.41
N LYS A 17 -3.73 -10.06 -4.48
CA LYS A 17 -3.98 -8.63 -4.77
C LYS A 17 -2.97 -7.71 -4.11
N HIS A 18 -2.50 -8.08 -2.93
CA HIS A 18 -1.74 -7.21 -2.05
C HIS A 18 -0.30 -7.66 -1.86
N SER A 19 0.59 -6.69 -1.70
CA SER A 19 1.95 -6.94 -1.24
C SER A 19 1.99 -7.09 0.28
N ARG A 20 2.86 -7.97 0.81
CA ARG A 20 3.05 -8.15 2.26
C ARG A 20 3.40 -6.86 2.98
N THR A 21 4.07 -5.93 2.30
CA THR A 21 4.49 -4.64 2.84
C THR A 21 3.46 -3.53 2.63
N GLY A 22 2.25 -3.85 2.16
CA GLY A 22 1.15 -2.91 1.96
C GLY A 22 0.97 -2.47 0.51
N GLY A 23 -0.25 -2.03 0.18
CA GLY A 23 -0.66 -1.67 -1.18
C GLY A 23 -0.88 -2.88 -2.11
N LEU A 24 -1.05 -2.60 -3.39
CA LEU A 24 -1.21 -3.63 -4.43
C LEU A 24 0.12 -4.33 -4.72
N SER A 25 0.06 -5.60 -5.12
CA SER A 25 1.22 -6.31 -5.68
C SER A 25 1.53 -5.77 -7.08
N ASP A 26 2.77 -5.92 -7.55
CA ASP A 26 3.16 -5.43 -8.88
C ASP A 26 2.41 -6.19 -9.99
N ALA A 27 2.29 -7.52 -9.85
CA ALA A 27 1.53 -8.38 -10.75
C ALA A 27 0.05 -8.00 -10.80
N TYR A 28 -0.60 -7.75 -9.65
CA TYR A 28 -2.00 -7.35 -9.65
C TYR A 28 -2.19 -5.93 -10.21
N ARG A 29 -1.26 -5.01 -9.95
CA ARG A 29 -1.29 -3.66 -10.52
C ARG A 29 -1.20 -3.70 -12.04
N GLU A 30 -0.30 -4.51 -12.58
CA GLU A 30 -0.16 -4.69 -14.02
C GLU A 30 -1.40 -5.36 -14.62
N LYS A 31 -1.88 -6.45 -14.01
CA LYS A 31 -3.12 -7.11 -14.41
C LYS A 31 -4.30 -6.13 -14.45
N TYR A 32 -4.47 -5.34 -13.39
CA TYR A 32 -5.52 -4.33 -13.29
C TYR A 32 -5.38 -3.23 -14.34
N ASN A 33 -4.16 -2.76 -14.60
CA ASN A 33 -3.91 -1.79 -15.67
C ASN A 33 -4.24 -2.37 -17.06
N ARG A 34 -3.94 -3.65 -17.31
CA ARG A 34 -4.26 -4.34 -18.57
C ARG A 34 -5.76 -4.58 -18.73
N GLU A 35 -6.44 -5.02 -17.69
CA GLU A 35 -7.87 -5.35 -17.71
C GLU A 35 -8.77 -4.11 -17.76
N HIS A 36 -8.40 -3.05 -17.04
CA HIS A 36 -9.24 -1.87 -16.86
C HIS A 36 -8.70 -0.61 -17.55
N GLY A 37 -7.64 -0.71 -18.36
CA GLY A 37 -7.00 0.45 -19.00
C GLY A 37 -6.46 1.48 -18.01
N SER A 38 -6.21 1.08 -16.77
CA SER A 38 -5.79 1.98 -15.69
C SER A 38 -4.29 2.31 -15.78
N HIS A 39 -3.89 3.44 -15.18
CA HIS A 39 -2.49 3.86 -15.10
C HIS A 39 -1.96 3.88 -13.66
N LEU A 40 -2.29 2.84 -12.88
CA LEU A 40 -1.86 2.73 -11.50
C LEU A 40 -0.33 2.76 -11.40
N LYS A 41 0.18 3.74 -10.66
CA LYS A 41 1.62 3.90 -10.41
C LYS A 41 2.05 3.06 -9.20
N ARG A 42 3.28 2.58 -9.26
CA ARG A 42 3.92 1.87 -8.14
C ARG A 42 4.08 2.78 -6.91
N PRO A 43 4.01 2.21 -5.69
CA PRO A 43 4.29 2.94 -4.47
C PRO A 43 5.67 3.59 -4.50
N VAL A 44 5.73 4.84 -4.02
CA VAL A 44 7.01 5.52 -3.83
C VAL A 44 7.65 4.97 -2.56
N THR A 45 8.52 3.96 -2.72
CA THR A 45 9.28 3.36 -1.63
C THR A 45 10.67 3.99 -1.53
N GLY A 46 11.11 4.36 -0.32
CA GLY A 46 12.49 4.79 -0.06
C GLY A 46 12.65 6.28 0.31
N LYS A 47 13.89 6.78 0.19
CA LYS A 47 14.21 8.21 0.31
C LYS A 47 14.03 8.85 -1.07
N VAL A 48 13.01 9.70 -1.22
CA VAL A 48 12.82 10.48 -2.44
C VAL A 48 13.56 11.81 -2.34
N LYS A 49 14.16 12.22 -3.46
CA LYS A 49 14.74 13.57 -3.57
C LYS A 49 13.62 14.62 -3.41
N PRO A 50 13.78 15.61 -2.52
CA PRO A 50 12.88 16.76 -2.44
C PRO A 50 12.71 17.42 -3.81
N GLY A 51 11.51 17.91 -4.12
CA GLY A 51 11.20 18.53 -5.41
C GLY A 51 11.02 17.57 -6.60
N SER A 52 11.33 16.27 -6.45
CA SER A 52 11.14 15.30 -7.54
C SER A 52 9.66 14.99 -7.80
N LYS A 53 9.34 14.52 -9.03
CA LYS A 53 8.00 13.98 -9.37
C LYS A 53 7.56 12.85 -8.41
N ALA A 54 8.50 12.09 -7.84
CA ALA A 54 8.20 11.06 -6.85
C ALA A 54 7.76 11.67 -5.50
N ALA A 55 8.42 12.75 -5.05
CA ALA A 55 8.00 13.48 -3.86
C ALA A 55 6.60 14.10 -4.04
N GLY A 56 6.32 14.69 -5.20
CA GLY A 56 4.97 15.19 -5.54
C GLY A 56 3.91 14.10 -5.45
N ARG A 57 4.13 12.94 -6.08
CA ARG A 57 3.20 11.79 -5.99
C ARG A 57 2.99 11.31 -4.56
N ARG A 58 4.06 11.23 -3.75
CA ARG A 58 3.95 10.86 -2.34
C ARG A 58 3.09 11.88 -1.58
N LYS A 59 3.34 13.19 -1.74
CA LYS A 59 2.54 14.26 -1.12
C LYS A 59 1.06 14.15 -1.50
N SER A 60 0.76 13.99 -2.78
CA SER A 60 -0.63 13.83 -3.26
C SER A 60 -1.29 12.57 -2.72
N PHE A 61 -0.58 11.44 -2.69
CA PHE A 61 -1.11 10.19 -2.15
C PHE A 61 -1.41 10.32 -0.65
N CYS A 62 -0.46 10.87 0.13
CA CYS A 62 -0.66 11.08 1.56
C CYS A 62 -1.87 11.98 1.80
N ALA A 63 -1.97 13.14 1.13
CA ALA A 63 -3.08 14.07 1.30
C ALA A 63 -4.45 13.43 1.00
N ARG A 64 -4.54 12.60 -0.05
CA ARG A 64 -5.81 11.95 -0.43
C ARG A 64 -6.19 10.80 0.51
N MET A 65 -5.21 10.09 1.07
CA MET A 65 -5.45 8.87 1.82
C MET A 65 -5.41 9.06 3.35
N SER A 66 -4.72 10.08 3.86
CA SER A 66 -4.59 10.34 5.30
C SER A 66 -5.89 10.85 5.92
N GLY A 67 -6.70 11.62 5.17
CA GLY A 67 -7.98 12.15 5.65
C GLY A 67 -9.13 11.15 5.67
N VAL A 68 -8.96 9.96 5.07
CA VAL A 68 -9.99 8.93 5.07
C VAL A 68 -9.95 8.20 6.43
N PRO A 69 -11.08 7.81 7.05
CA PRO A 69 -11.09 6.97 8.24
C PRO A 69 -10.65 5.52 7.96
N GLY A 70 -10.48 4.69 8.99
CA GLY A 70 -10.15 3.27 8.88
C GLY A 70 -8.71 2.86 8.48
N PRO A 71 -7.63 3.58 8.87
CA PRO A 71 -6.25 3.06 8.71
C PRO A 71 -5.96 1.86 9.63
N THR A 72 -6.67 1.76 10.75
CA THR A 72 -6.59 0.70 11.75
C THR A 72 -7.96 0.06 11.93
N SER A 73 -7.98 -1.25 12.16
CA SER A 73 -9.17 -2.01 12.53
C SER A 73 -9.46 -1.85 14.03
N LYS A 74 -10.66 -2.24 14.46
CA LYS A 74 -11.08 -2.25 15.88
C LYS A 74 -10.14 -3.11 16.77
N GLU A 75 -9.50 -4.12 16.19
CA GLU A 75 -8.51 -4.98 16.85
C GLU A 75 -7.08 -4.39 16.86
N GLY A 76 -6.88 -3.13 16.48
CA GLY A 76 -5.56 -2.48 16.42
C GLY A 76 -4.65 -2.94 15.26
N LYS A 77 -5.09 -3.91 14.44
CA LYS A 77 -4.38 -4.33 13.23
C LYS A 77 -4.50 -3.27 12.13
N LEU A 78 -3.43 -3.06 11.37
CA LEU A 78 -3.48 -2.23 10.17
C LEU A 78 -4.51 -2.78 9.18
N THR A 79 -5.23 -1.92 8.49
CA THR A 79 -6.06 -2.29 7.32
C THR A 79 -5.21 -2.31 6.04
N PRO A 80 -5.73 -2.74 4.88
CA PRO A 80 -4.98 -2.65 3.62
C PRO A 80 -4.55 -1.22 3.32
N LYS A 81 -5.39 -0.26 3.74
CA LYS A 81 -5.12 1.17 3.69
C LYS A 81 -4.02 1.59 4.66
N GLY A 82 -4.09 1.19 5.93
CA GLY A 82 -3.03 1.49 6.90
C GLY A 82 -1.67 0.96 6.46
N ALA A 83 -1.65 -0.27 5.92
CA ALA A 83 -0.44 -0.85 5.35
C ALA A 83 0.05 -0.07 4.11
N ALA A 84 -0.86 0.41 3.26
CA ALA A 84 -0.50 1.27 2.14
C ALA A 84 0.08 2.61 2.60
N LEU A 85 -0.55 3.32 3.53
CA LEU A 85 -0.05 4.57 4.10
C LEU A 85 1.38 4.39 4.65
N LYS A 86 1.58 3.37 5.49
CA LYS A 86 2.89 3.01 6.04
C LYS A 86 3.94 2.78 4.95
N ARG A 87 3.58 2.11 3.85
CA ARG A 87 4.49 1.87 2.71
C ARG A 87 4.87 3.15 1.98
N TRP A 88 3.91 4.03 1.77
CA TRP A 88 4.13 5.34 1.16
C TRP A 88 4.79 6.34 2.13
N LYS A 89 5.03 5.92 3.38
CA LYS A 89 5.55 6.75 4.48
C LYS A 89 4.70 8.02 4.65
N CYS A 90 3.40 7.80 4.58
CA CYS A 90 2.40 8.64 5.19
C CYS A 90 2.11 8.01 6.57
#